data_AF-A0A7Y5TVS0-F1
#
_entry.id   AF-A0A7Y5TVS0-F1
#
_cell.length_a   1.000
_cell.length_b   1.000
_cell.length_c   1.000
_cell.angle_alpha   90.00
_cell.angle_beta   90.00
_cell.angle_gamma   90.00
#
_symmetry.space_group_name_H-M   'P 1'
#
loop_
_entity.id
_entity.type
_entity.pdbx_description
1 polymer ?
#
loop_
_entity_poly.entity_id
_entity_poly.type
_entity_poly.pdbx_seq_one_letter_code
_entity_poly.pdbx_strand_id
1 'polypeptide(L)'
;MTKRMLAALLALVGLLIATYLTLFKIGVIGQLVCAVGSCETVQTSKWATFIGLPVAAWGIGYYVAVLAVAVGLTTERWEQARGLQLAFLVLTAWGALFSLWLTYLELFVIHAICQWCVVSAILAVALFVVAVMDRKAISHEASVMTSEA
;
A
#
# COMPACT_ATOMS: atom_id res chain seq x y z
N MET A 1 -21.59 0.65 -5.24
CA MET A 1 -21.42 1.02 -3.82
C MET A 1 -20.56 0.03 -3.03
N THR A 2 -20.83 -1.29 -3.04
CA THR A 2 -20.12 -2.29 -2.21
C THR A 2 -18.61 -2.34 -2.45
N LYS A 3 -18.16 -2.23 -3.71
CA LYS A 3 -16.73 -2.26 -4.08
C LYS A 3 -15.94 -1.06 -3.52
N ARG A 4 -16.54 0.14 -3.54
CA ARG A 4 -15.90 1.36 -3.05
C ARG A 4 -15.80 1.38 -1.52
N MET A 5 -16.81 0.87 -0.83
CA MET A 5 -16.74 0.64 0.63
C MET A 5 -15.64 -0.37 0.99
N LEU A 6 -15.50 -1.45 0.21
CA LEU A 6 -14.42 -2.42 0.41
C LEU A 6 -13.03 -1.77 0.24
N ALA A 7 -12.84 -0.93 -0.78
CA ALA A 7 -11.59 -0.20 -0.95
C ALA A 7 -11.29 0.73 0.23
N ALA A 8 -12.28 1.46 0.74
CA ALA A 8 -12.11 2.31 1.92
C ALA A 8 -11.73 1.49 3.17
N LEU A 9 -12.36 0.33 3.36
CA LEU A 9 -12.05 -0.60 4.46
C LEU A 9 -10.62 -1.14 4.37
N LEU A 10 -10.20 -1.58 3.18
CA LEU A 10 -8.84 -2.06 2.94
C LEU A 10 -7.79 -0.97 3.20
N ALA A 11 -8.06 0.26 2.75
CA ALA A 11 -7.17 1.40 2.99
C ALA A 11 -7.08 1.75 4.48
N LEU A 12 -8.19 1.68 5.22
CA LEU A 12 -8.21 1.86 6.68
C LEU A 12 -7.38 0.80 7.41
N VAL A 13 -7.51 -0.47 7.03
CA VAL A 13 -6.71 -1.55 7.62
C VAL A 13 -5.22 -1.33 7.32
N GLY A 14 -4.88 -0.99 6.07
CA GLY A 14 -3.50 -0.67 5.71
C GLY A 14 -2.92 0.51 6.48
N LEU A 15 -3.73 1.56 6.68
CA LEU A 15 -3.36 2.72 7.50
C LEU A 15 -3.06 2.34 8.95
N LEU A 16 -3.89 1.48 9.55
CA LEU A 16 -3.68 1.00 10.92
C LEU A 16 -2.38 0.20 11.03
N ILE A 17 -2.09 -0.68 10.06
CA ILE A 17 -0.84 -1.46 10.03
C ILE A 17 0.37 -0.53 9.89
N ALA A 18 0.32 0.43 8.97
CA ALA A 18 1.41 1.40 8.77
C ALA A 18 1.64 2.28 10.01
N THR A 19 0.56 2.68 10.68
CA THR A 19 0.62 3.43 11.94
C THR A 19 1.23 2.59 13.06
N TYR A 20 0.80 1.34 13.20
CA TYR A 20 1.34 0.39 14.19
C TYR A 20 2.86 0.18 14.01
N LEU A 21 3.31 -0.05 12.77
CA LEU A 21 4.73 -0.19 12.44
C LEU A 21 5.53 1.09 12.70
N THR A 22 4.93 2.26 12.43
CA THR A 22 5.56 3.56 12.69
C THR A 22 5.72 3.78 14.18
N LEU A 23 4.69 3.50 14.98
CA LEU A 23 4.70 3.58 16.45
C LEU A 23 5.80 2.69 17.06
N PHE A 24 6.00 1.48 16.52
CA PHE A 24 7.13 0.65 16.93
C PHE A 24 8.47 1.29 16.59
N LYS A 25 8.64 1.80 15.37
CA LYS A 25 9.92 2.37 14.93
C LYS A 25 10.33 3.62 15.73
N ILE A 26 9.35 4.41 16.20
CA ILE A 26 9.59 5.55 17.09
C ILE A 26 9.76 5.16 18.57
N GLY A 27 9.74 3.85 18.89
CA GLY A 27 9.99 3.33 20.24
C GLY A 27 8.81 3.46 21.21
N VAL A 28 7.61 3.79 20.72
CA VAL A 28 6.40 3.83 21.56
C VAL A 28 5.92 2.42 21.90
N ILE A 29 6.14 1.46 20.99
CA ILE A 29 5.81 0.05 21.18
C ILE A 29 7.12 -0.71 21.28
N GLY A 30 7.37 -1.38 22.41
CA GLY A 30 8.66 -2.04 22.68
C GLY A 30 8.84 -3.39 22.01
N GLN A 31 7.77 -4.03 21.53
CA GLN A 31 7.83 -5.34 20.87
C GLN A 31 6.85 -5.43 19.71
N LEU A 32 7.29 -5.97 18.58
CA LEU A 32 6.41 -6.30 17.46
C LEU A 32 5.78 -7.67 17.68
N VAL A 33 4.47 -7.77 17.54
CA VAL A 33 3.81 -9.07 17.44
C VAL A 33 4.17 -9.69 16.10
N CYS A 34 5.06 -10.67 16.09
CA CYS A 34 5.38 -11.42 14.89
C CYS A 34 5.29 -12.93 15.10
N ALA A 35 4.20 -13.51 14.58
CA ALA A 35 3.98 -14.95 14.52
C ALA A 35 4.94 -15.72 13.57
N VAL A 36 5.31 -15.15 12.41
CA VAL A 36 6.18 -15.77 11.40
C VAL A 36 7.17 -14.74 10.86
N GLY A 37 8.45 -15.11 10.77
CA GLY A 37 9.53 -14.27 10.23
C GLY A 37 10.25 -13.39 11.26
N SER A 38 11.14 -12.52 10.78
CA SER A 38 12.03 -11.69 11.61
C SER A 38 11.71 -10.20 11.40
N CYS A 39 10.49 -9.80 11.75
CA CYS A 39 10.00 -8.44 11.50
C CYS A 39 10.84 -7.35 12.19
N GLU A 40 11.38 -7.65 13.37
CA GLU A 40 12.24 -6.73 14.10
C GLU A 40 13.56 -6.49 13.35
N THR A 41 14.13 -7.53 12.75
CA THR A 41 15.31 -7.43 11.88
C THR A 41 15.02 -6.59 10.63
N VAL A 42 13.86 -6.77 10.01
CA VAL A 42 13.44 -5.97 8.84
C VAL A 42 13.26 -4.50 9.23
N GLN A 43 12.53 -4.23 10.32
CA GLN A 43 12.24 -2.87 10.80
C GLN A 43 13.46 -2.14 11.37
N THR A 44 14.47 -2.85 11.88
CA THR A 44 15.73 -2.25 12.37
C THR A 44 16.78 -2.10 11.27
N SER A 45 16.57 -2.71 10.10
CA SER A 45 17.48 -2.61 8.97
C SER A 45 17.63 -1.18 8.44
N LYS A 46 18.76 -0.92 7.76
CA LYS A 46 19.04 0.36 7.08
C LYS A 46 17.98 0.70 6.00
N TRP A 47 17.31 -0.32 5.46
CA TRP A 47 16.29 -0.17 4.42
C TRP A 47 14.91 0.21 4.98
N ALA A 48 14.67 0.03 6.27
CA ALA A 48 13.43 0.47 6.92
C ALA A 48 13.33 2.00 7.06
N THR A 49 14.40 2.74 6.74
CA THR A 49 14.43 4.20 6.70
C THR A 49 14.68 4.66 5.27
N PHE A 50 13.73 5.41 4.72
CA PHE A 50 13.80 6.00 3.38
C PHE A 50 13.72 7.53 3.49
N ILE A 51 14.76 8.22 3.02
CA ILE A 51 14.89 9.69 3.10
C ILE A 51 14.79 10.19 4.58
N GLY A 52 15.41 9.46 5.50
CA GLY A 52 15.40 9.80 6.94
C GLY A 52 14.08 9.53 7.68
N LEU A 53 13.03 9.09 6.98
CA LEU A 53 11.75 8.69 7.57
C LEU A 53 11.55 7.17 7.51
N PRO A 54 10.82 6.57 8.46
CA PRO A 54 10.43 5.17 8.37
C PRO A 54 9.65 4.89 7.09
N VAL A 55 9.95 3.79 6.40
CA VAL A 55 9.15 3.31 5.27
C VAL A 55 7.67 3.15 5.67
N ALA A 56 7.41 2.76 6.92
CA ALA A 56 6.06 2.71 7.48
C ALA A 56 5.33 4.07 7.46
N ALA A 57 6.04 5.18 7.67
CA ALA A 57 5.47 6.52 7.62
C ALA A 57 5.07 6.93 6.19
N TRP A 58 5.86 6.52 5.19
CA TRP A 58 5.49 6.66 3.78
C TRP A 58 4.23 5.85 3.45
N GLY A 59 4.09 4.65 4.03
CA GLY A 59 2.88 3.84 3.95
C GLY A 59 1.64 4.55 4.50
N ILE A 60 1.75 5.29 5.62
CA ILE A 60 0.64 6.10 6.17
C ILE A 60 0.17 7.12 5.12
N GLY A 61 1.09 7.89 4.54
CA GLY A 61 0.76 8.90 3.53
C GLY A 61 0.05 8.29 2.32
N TYR A 62 0.53 7.13 1.86
CA TYR A 62 -0.09 6.38 0.78
C TYR A 62 -1.53 5.94 1.13
N TYR A 63 -1.74 5.27 2.27
CA TYR A 63 -3.06 4.79 2.65
C TYR A 63 -4.06 5.93 2.93
N VAL A 64 -3.60 7.06 3.48
CA VAL A 64 -4.44 8.26 3.64
C VAL A 64 -4.87 8.81 2.28
N ALA A 65 -3.95 8.88 1.30
CA ALA A 65 -4.27 9.35 -0.04
C ALA A 65 -5.29 8.43 -0.74
N VAL A 66 -5.08 7.11 -0.66
CA VAL A 66 -6.02 6.12 -1.22
C VAL A 66 -7.39 6.22 -0.54
N LEU A 67 -7.44 6.36 0.78
CA LEU A 67 -8.68 6.52 1.54
C LEU A 67 -9.43 7.79 1.13
N ALA A 68 -8.74 8.93 1.05
CA ALA A 68 -9.33 10.21 0.66
C ALA A 68 -9.94 10.14 -0.74
N VAL A 69 -9.24 9.52 -1.69
CA VAL A 69 -9.73 9.34 -3.06
C VAL A 69 -10.90 8.35 -3.11
N ALA A 70 -10.83 7.24 -2.37
CA ALA A 70 -11.92 6.26 -2.27
C ALA A 70 -13.21 6.87 -1.69
N VAL A 71 -13.10 7.70 -0.65
CA VAL A 71 -14.23 8.44 -0.07
C VAL A 71 -14.75 9.50 -1.03
N GLY A 72 -13.86 10.24 -1.71
CA GLY A 72 -14.26 11.20 -2.74
C GLY A 72 -15.08 10.56 -3.87
N LEU A 73 -14.69 9.35 -4.29
CA LEU A 73 -15.41 8.52 -5.26
C LEU A 73 -16.78 8.03 -4.79
N THR A 74 -17.09 8.03 -3.49
CA THR A 74 -18.43 7.71 -2.98
C THR A 74 -19.41 8.87 -3.05
N THR A 75 -18.93 10.09 -3.29
CA THR A 75 -19.79 11.28 -3.43
C THR A 75 -20.27 11.38 -4.89
N GLU A 76 -21.60 11.43 -5.11
CA GLU A 76 -22.22 11.46 -6.45
C GLU A 76 -21.67 12.59 -7.35
N ARG A 77 -21.26 13.71 -6.75
CA ARG A 77 -20.68 14.87 -7.45
C ARG A 77 -19.35 14.57 -8.18
N TRP A 78 -18.61 13.56 -7.73
CA TRP A 78 -17.28 13.20 -8.26
C TRP A 78 -17.22 11.79 -8.84
N GLU A 79 -18.35 11.08 -8.86
CA GLU A 79 -18.44 9.69 -9.32
C GLU A 79 -18.01 9.52 -10.80
N GLN A 80 -18.21 10.55 -11.63
CA GLN A 80 -17.83 10.55 -13.05
C GLN A 80 -16.58 11.39 -13.34
N ALA A 81 -15.93 11.95 -12.31
CA ALA A 81 -14.73 12.74 -12.48
C ALA A 81 -13.57 11.82 -12.88
N ARG A 82 -13.33 11.72 -14.20
CA ARG A 82 -12.27 10.91 -14.80
C ARG A 82 -10.90 11.18 -14.16
N GLY A 83 -10.64 12.41 -13.71
CA GLY A 83 -9.43 12.80 -13.00
C GLY A 83 -9.25 12.11 -11.65
N LEU A 84 -10.32 11.95 -10.86
CA LEU A 84 -10.24 11.29 -9.55
C LEU A 84 -10.00 9.78 -9.68
N GLN A 85 -10.48 9.20 -10.78
CA GLN A 85 -10.29 7.78 -11.10
C GLN A 85 -8.89 7.48 -11.60
N LEU A 86 -8.33 8.37 -12.43
CA LEU A 86 -6.91 8.35 -12.78
C LEU A 86 -6.02 8.51 -11.54
N ALA A 87 -6.34 9.44 -10.65
CA ALA A 87 -5.58 9.61 -9.40
C ALA A 87 -5.59 8.35 -8.53
N PHE A 88 -6.75 7.71 -8.37
CA PHE A 88 -6.86 6.44 -7.63
C PHE A 88 -5.99 5.33 -8.24
N LEU A 89 -5.95 5.26 -9.57
CA LEU A 89 -5.17 4.28 -10.30
C LEU A 89 -3.67 4.54 -10.12
N VAL A 90 -3.20 5.77 -10.37
CA VAL A 90 -1.79 6.13 -10.20
C VAL A 90 -1.31 5.85 -8.78
N LEU A 91 -2.13 6.17 -7.77
CA LEU A 91 -1.84 5.84 -6.38
C LEU A 91 -1.70 4.33 -6.19
N THR A 92 -2.72 3.54 -6.55
CA THR A 92 -2.68 2.08 -6.33
C THR A 92 -1.58 1.38 -7.12
N ALA A 93 -1.27 1.86 -8.33
CA ALA A 93 -0.14 1.40 -9.14
C ALA A 93 1.20 1.68 -8.45
N TRP A 94 1.38 2.90 -7.93
CA TRP A 94 2.55 3.25 -7.14
C TRP A 94 2.69 2.37 -5.90
N GLY A 95 1.59 2.11 -5.19
CA GLY A 95 1.57 1.23 -4.02
C GLY A 95 1.93 -0.22 -4.34
N ALA A 96 1.47 -0.75 -5.49
CA ALA A 96 1.81 -2.09 -5.95
C ALA A 96 3.30 -2.20 -6.34
N LEU A 97 3.81 -1.20 -7.07
CA LEU A 97 5.23 -1.14 -7.46
C LEU A 97 6.14 -1.03 -6.23
N PHE A 98 5.75 -0.19 -5.27
CA PHE A 98 6.47 -0.05 -4.00
C PHE A 98 6.46 -1.35 -3.19
N SER A 99 5.34 -2.09 -3.22
CA SER A 99 5.23 -3.40 -2.57
C SER A 99 6.17 -4.43 -3.21
N LEU A 100 6.24 -4.48 -4.54
CA LEU A 100 7.19 -5.35 -5.27
C LEU A 100 8.65 -5.02 -4.93
N TRP A 101 8.99 -3.73 -4.87
CA TRP A 101 10.31 -3.28 -4.46
C TRP A 101 10.65 -3.76 -3.04
N LEU A 102 9.73 -3.63 -2.10
CA LEU A 102 9.93 -4.10 -0.72
C LEU A 102 10.10 -5.61 -0.65
N THR A 103 9.27 -6.37 -1.36
CA THR A 103 9.41 -7.84 -1.43
C THR A 103 10.76 -8.26 -2.01
N TYR A 104 11.26 -7.53 -3.02
CA TYR A 104 12.59 -7.75 -3.56
C TYR A 104 13.69 -7.51 -2.50
N LEU A 105 13.60 -6.41 -1.73
CA LEU A 105 14.55 -6.13 -0.65
C LEU A 105 14.50 -7.20 0.46
N GLU A 106 13.31 -7.66 0.85
CA GLU A 106 13.13 -8.69 1.88
C GLU A 106 13.79 -10.01 1.48
N LEU A 107 13.61 -10.46 0.23
CA LEU A 107 14.11 -11.74 -0.27
C LEU A 107 15.60 -11.72 -0.63
N PHE A 108 16.07 -10.69 -1.34
CA PHE A 108 17.42 -10.69 -1.91
C PHE A 108 18.45 -9.94 -1.07
N VAL A 109 18.03 -8.96 -0.25
CA VAL A 109 18.96 -8.11 0.48
C VAL A 109 18.98 -8.48 1.96
N ILE A 110 17.82 -8.45 2.61
CA ILE A 110 17.71 -8.67 4.06
C ILE A 110 17.67 -10.18 4.38
N HIS A 111 17.21 -11.01 3.43
CA HIS A 111 16.95 -12.44 3.63
C HIS A 111 16.05 -12.70 4.86
N ALA A 112 15.12 -11.79 5.12
CA ALA A 112 14.19 -11.85 6.25
C ALA A 112 12.81 -11.38 5.78
N ILE A 113 11.78 -12.11 6.22
CA ILE A 113 10.39 -11.82 5.85
C ILE A 113 9.70 -11.12 7.02
N CYS A 114 9.05 -9.99 6.75
CA CYS A 114 8.17 -9.34 7.71
C CYS A 114 6.71 -9.61 7.35
N GLN A 115 5.98 -10.31 8.24
CA GLN A 115 4.57 -10.62 8.00
C GLN A 115 3.71 -9.37 7.77
N TRP A 116 4.00 -8.27 8.47
CA TRP A 116 3.22 -7.04 8.34
C TRP A 116 3.46 -6.35 6.99
N CYS A 117 4.71 -6.43 6.49
CA CYS A 117 5.05 -5.94 5.15
C CYS A 117 4.34 -6.78 4.08
N VAL A 118 4.33 -8.12 4.23
CA VAL A 118 3.59 -9.03 3.33
C VAL A 118 2.08 -8.75 3.37
N VAL A 119 1.49 -8.58 4.56
CA VAL A 119 0.07 -8.22 4.69
C VAL A 119 -0.22 -6.88 4.01
N SER A 120 0.65 -5.88 4.20
CA SER A 120 0.52 -4.59 3.51
C SER A 120 0.63 -4.74 1.98
N ALA A 121 1.53 -5.61 1.49
CA ALA A 121 1.64 -5.91 0.06
C ALA A 121 0.34 -6.55 -0.47
N ILE A 122 -0.22 -7.51 0.27
CA ILE A 122 -1.51 -8.13 -0.08
C ILE A 122 -2.63 -7.09 -0.10
N LEU A 123 -2.68 -6.16 0.86
CA LEU A 123 -3.67 -5.09 0.89
C LEU A 123 -3.51 -4.13 -0.29
N ALA A 124 -2.28 -3.77 -0.67
CA ALA A 124 -2.02 -2.94 -1.83
C ALA A 124 -2.48 -3.63 -3.14
N VAL A 125 -2.19 -4.92 -3.29
CA VAL A 125 -2.65 -5.72 -4.43
C VAL A 125 -4.18 -5.85 -4.43
N ALA A 126 -4.81 -6.08 -3.27
CA ALA A 126 -6.26 -6.14 -3.15
C ALA A 126 -6.92 -4.79 -3.52
N LEU A 127 -6.35 -3.67 -3.08
CA LEU A 127 -6.79 -2.33 -3.46
C LEU A 127 -6.68 -2.12 -4.97
N PHE A 128 -5.58 -2.56 -5.59
CA PHE A 128 -5.40 -2.52 -7.03
C PHE A 128 -6.45 -3.37 -7.77
N VAL A 129 -6.72 -4.59 -7.31
CA VAL A 129 -7.77 -5.45 -7.87
C VAL A 129 -9.15 -4.79 -7.75
N VAL A 130 -9.48 -4.18 -6.61
CA VAL A 130 -10.75 -3.46 -6.43
C VAL A 130 -10.83 -2.24 -7.35
N ALA A 131 -9.72 -1.52 -7.55
CA ALA A 131 -9.62 -0.41 -8.50
C ALA A 131 -9.92 -0.86 -9.94
N VAL A 132 -9.30 -1.97 -10.36
CA VAL A 132 -9.53 -2.61 -11.66
C VAL A 132 -10.97 -3.09 -11.80
N MET A 133 -11.55 -3.67 -10.75
CA MET A 133 -12.94 -4.16 -10.78
C MET A 133 -14.00 -3.05 -10.77
N ASP A 134 -13.68 -1.85 -10.28
CA ASP A 134 -14.58 -0.68 -10.35
C ASP A 134 -14.62 -0.08 -11.77
N ARG A 135 -13.69 -0.48 -12.66
CA ARG A 135 -13.62 -0.01 -14.05
C ARG A 135 -13.12 -1.08 -15.02
N LYS A 136 -13.99 -1.58 -15.89
CA LYS A 136 -13.62 -2.11 -17.23
C LYS A 136 -12.96 -1.02 -18.14
N ALA A 137 -12.46 0.07 -17.56
CA ALA A 137 -11.98 1.27 -18.23
C ALA A 137 -10.48 1.51 -17.97
N ILE A 138 -9.55 0.91 -18.69
CA ILE A 138 -9.57 0.04 -19.88
C ILE A 138 -8.14 -0.56 -19.94
N SER A 139 -7.98 -1.70 -20.63
CA SER A 139 -6.78 -2.43 -21.07
C SER A 139 -5.53 -1.66 -21.59
N HIS A 140 -5.36 -0.38 -21.31
CA HIS A 140 -4.28 0.48 -21.83
C HIS A 140 -3.05 0.55 -20.92
N GLU A 141 -3.15 0.18 -19.64
CA GLU A 141 -1.99 0.18 -18.71
C GLU A 141 -1.34 -1.20 -18.56
N ALA A 142 -2.08 -2.27 -18.86
CA ALA A 142 -1.51 -3.61 -19.05
C ALA A 142 -0.50 -3.65 -20.22
N SER A 143 -0.63 -2.75 -21.21
CA SER A 143 0.34 -2.60 -22.30
C SER A 143 1.56 -1.74 -21.95
N VAL A 144 1.50 -0.90 -20.91
CA VAL A 144 2.65 -0.07 -20.49
C VAL A 144 3.67 -0.93 -19.75
N MET A 145 3.21 -1.92 -18.98
CA MET A 145 4.04 -2.89 -18.24
C MET A 145 4.81 -3.86 -19.15
N THR A 146 4.40 -4.02 -20.41
CA THR A 146 5.15 -4.81 -21.42
C THR A 146 6.13 -3.97 -22.26
N SER A 147 6.17 -2.64 -22.08
CA SER A 147 6.99 -1.73 -22.90
C SER A 147 8.33 -1.34 -22.26
N GLU A 148 8.60 -1.73 -21.01
CA GLU A 148 9.90 -1.52 -20.35
C GLU A 148 10.80 -2.78 -20.38
N ALA A 149 10.46 -3.76 -21.22
CA ALA A 149 11.29 -4.91 -21.57
C ALA A 149 12.00 -4.70 -22.92
#